data_AF-A0A7V1SAL0-F1
#
_entry.id   AF-A0A7V1SAL0-F1
#
_cell.length_a   1.000
_cell.length_b   1.000
_cell.length_c   1.000
_cell.angle_alpha   90.00
_cell.angle_beta   90.00
_cell.angle_gamma   90.00
#
_symmetry.space_group_name_H-M   'P 1'
#
loop_
_entity.id
_entity.type
_entity.pdbx_description
1 polymer ?
#
loop_
_entity_poly.entity_id
_entity_poly.type
_entity_poly.pdbx_seq_one_letter_code
_entity_poly.pdbx_strand_id
1 'polypeptide(L)'
;MEVSFCKTLSFDIKNFKYQTVSEENGRAVAIKFPIDEARYSPGDVILVLRGSEILFHGLIRSIEEGLAFASDPRGSLLPANNG
;
A
#
# COMPACT_ATOMS: atom_id res chain seq x y z
N MET A 1 -17.85 1.47 -23.21
CA MET A 1 -17.44 2.10 -21.95
C MET A 1 -16.71 1.04 -21.16
N GLU A 2 -15.41 1.19 -20.97
CA GLU A 2 -14.61 0.26 -20.18
C GLU A 2 -14.82 0.61 -18.70
N VAL A 3 -15.25 -0.36 -17.91
CA VAL A 3 -15.43 -0.22 -16.47
C VAL A 3 -14.32 -1.02 -15.82
N SER A 4 -13.36 -0.33 -15.21
CA SER A 4 -12.33 -0.97 -14.39
C SER A 4 -12.83 -1.06 -12.95
N PHE A 5 -12.81 -2.26 -12.40
CA PHE A 5 -13.17 -2.50 -11.01
C PHE A 5 -11.94 -2.31 -10.13
N CYS A 6 -11.96 -1.29 -9.29
CA CYS A 6 -10.94 -1.03 -8.29
C CYS A 6 -11.43 -1.57 -6.94
N LYS A 7 -10.61 -2.40 -6.28
CA LYS A 7 -10.87 -2.87 -4.92
C LYS A 7 -10.10 -2.01 -3.92
N THR A 8 -10.64 -1.91 -2.70
CA THR A 8 -9.92 -1.31 -1.57
C THR A 8 -9.57 -2.40 -0.56
N LEU A 9 -8.28 -2.61 -0.34
CA LEU A 9 -7.75 -3.47 0.71
C LEU A 9 -7.52 -2.62 1.95
N SER A 10 -7.91 -3.11 3.13
CA SER A 10 -7.63 -2.44 4.39
C SER A 10 -6.86 -3.36 5.33
N PHE A 11 -5.81 -2.83 5.94
CA PHE A 11 -4.96 -3.55 6.88
C PHE A 11 -4.81 -2.73 8.17
N ASP A 12 -4.86 -3.41 9.32
CA ASP A 12 -4.43 -2.82 10.58
C ASP A 12 -2.90 -2.83 10.64
N ILE A 13 -2.30 -1.67 10.93
CA ILE A 13 -0.86 -1.47 11.02
C ILE A 13 -0.15 -2.49 11.93
N LYS A 14 -0.82 -2.98 12.99
CA LYS A 14 -0.23 -3.94 13.94
C LYS A 14 0.12 -5.28 13.29
N ASN A 15 -0.61 -5.66 12.24
CA ASN A 15 -0.45 -6.94 11.55
C ASN A 15 0.09 -6.77 10.12
N PHE A 16 0.31 -5.53 9.68
CA PHE A 16 0.70 -5.23 8.32
C PHE A 16 2.23 -5.22 8.19
N LYS A 17 2.75 -6.10 7.35
CA LYS A 17 4.18 -6.18 7.03
C LYS A 17 4.45 -5.49 5.70
N TYR A 18 5.33 -4.50 5.72
CA TYR A 18 5.76 -3.77 4.54
C TYR A 18 7.23 -3.43 4.64
N GLN A 19 7.81 -3.14 3.48
CA GLN A 19 9.13 -2.53 3.34
C GLN A 19 8.98 -1.21 2.60
N THR A 20 9.76 -0.22 3.03
CA THR A 20 9.80 1.10 2.41
C THR A 20 10.62 1.03 1.14
N VAL A 21 10.02 1.48 0.05
CA VAL A 21 10.67 1.59 -1.26
C VAL A 21 11.17 3.02 -1.45
N SER A 22 10.40 4.01 -0.97
CA SER A 22 10.78 5.41 -0.96
C SER A 22 10.17 6.11 0.24
N GLU A 23 10.89 7.08 0.80
CA GLU A 23 10.46 7.87 1.94
C GLU A 23 10.62 9.37 1.70
N GLU A 24 9.82 10.14 2.43
CA GLU A 24 9.93 11.59 2.52
C GLU A 24 9.78 11.99 3.99
N ASN A 25 10.75 12.73 4.53
CA ASN A 25 10.75 13.17 5.94
C ASN A 25 10.53 12.03 6.95
N GLY A 26 11.15 10.87 6.73
CA GLY A 26 11.03 9.68 7.59
C GLY A 26 9.69 8.94 7.47
N ARG A 27 8.86 9.28 6.48
CA ARG A 27 7.57 8.63 6.18
C ARG A 27 7.64 7.89 4.86
N ALA A 28 7.14 6.66 4.84
CA ALA A 28 7.11 5.84 3.64
C ALA A 28 6.07 6.39 2.65
N VAL A 29 6.53 6.89 1.49
CA VAL A 29 5.65 7.37 0.41
C VAL A 29 5.43 6.30 -0.67
N ALA A 30 6.34 5.32 -0.74
CA ALA A 30 6.15 4.09 -1.50
C ALA A 30 6.56 2.90 -0.66
N ILE A 31 5.74 1.84 -0.71
CA ILE A 31 5.97 0.60 0.03
C ILE A 31 5.84 -0.59 -0.89
N LYS A 32 6.43 -1.71 -0.47
CA LYS A 32 6.15 -3.04 -1.01
C LYS A 32 5.71 -3.99 0.10
N PHE A 33 4.78 -4.89 -0.22
CA PHE A 33 4.23 -5.83 0.75
C PHE A 33 3.76 -7.12 0.05
N PRO A 34 3.74 -8.27 0.74
CA PRO A 34 3.24 -9.52 0.19
C PRO A 34 1.75 -9.44 -0.16
N ILE A 35 1.37 -9.99 -1.31
CA ILE A 35 -0.02 -10.02 -1.79
C ILE A 35 -0.33 -11.31 -2.54
N ASP A 36 -1.62 -11.68 -2.60
CA ASP A 36 -2.11 -12.79 -3.43
C ASP A 36 -2.48 -12.27 -4.83
N GLU A 37 -1.62 -12.51 -5.82
CA GLU A 37 -1.80 -12.03 -7.21
C GLU A 37 -3.06 -12.58 -7.88
N ALA A 38 -3.63 -13.69 -7.40
CA ALA A 38 -4.87 -14.24 -7.94
C ALA A 38 -6.11 -13.43 -7.53
N ARG A 39 -5.99 -12.53 -6.55
CA ARG A 39 -7.13 -11.79 -5.96
C ARG A 39 -7.10 -10.29 -6.22
N TYR A 40 -5.93 -9.74 -6.47
CA TYR A 40 -5.68 -8.31 -6.49
C TYR A 40 -4.87 -7.91 -7.71
N SER A 41 -5.05 -6.66 -8.14
CA SER A 41 -4.50 -6.17 -9.39
C SER A 41 -3.86 -4.80 -9.22
N PRO A 42 -2.91 -4.43 -10.11
CA PRO A 42 -2.55 -3.03 -10.30
C PRO A 42 -3.80 -2.18 -10.53
N GLY A 43 -3.85 -1.02 -9.87
CA GLY A 43 -5.03 -0.15 -9.82
C GLY A 43 -5.90 -0.33 -8.57
N ASP A 44 -5.74 -1.41 -7.81
CA ASP A 44 -6.36 -1.54 -6.48
C ASP A 44 -5.74 -0.55 -5.49
N VAL A 45 -6.53 -0.17 -4.48
CA VAL A 45 -6.13 0.77 -3.43
C VAL A 45 -5.85 0.01 -2.13
N ILE A 46 -4.81 0.41 -1.42
CA ILE A 46 -4.49 -0.04 -0.07
C ILE A 46 -4.68 1.07 0.95
N LEU A 47 -5.38 0.74 2.03
CA LEU A 47 -5.49 1.52 3.25
C LEU A 47 -4.76 0.81 4.38
N VAL A 48 -3.78 1.47 4.98
CA VAL A 48 -3.17 1.02 6.23
C VAL A 48 -3.71 1.89 7.35
N LEU A 49 -4.31 1.26 8.36
CA LEU A 49 -5.09 1.93 9.40
C LEU A 49 -4.49 1.72 10.79
N ARG A 50 -4.71 2.68 11.68
CA ARG A 50 -4.56 2.53 13.14
C ARG A 50 -5.89 2.90 13.79
N GLY A 51 -6.71 1.89 14.08
CA GLY A 51 -8.11 2.14 14.47
C GLY A 51 -8.84 2.86 13.34
N SER A 52 -9.30 4.10 13.58
CA SER A 52 -9.98 4.94 12.58
C SER A 52 -9.05 5.88 11.80
N GLU A 53 -7.77 5.92 12.11
CA GLU A 53 -6.79 6.80 11.47
C GLU A 53 -6.20 6.11 10.22
N ILE A 54 -6.16 6.83 9.10
CA ILE A 54 -5.49 6.37 7.87
C ILE A 54 -4.02 6.76 7.94
N LEU A 55 -3.13 5.78 7.99
CA LEU A 55 -1.69 6.00 7.96
C LEU A 55 -1.13 6.03 6.52
N PHE A 56 -1.74 5.27 5.63
CA PHE A 56 -1.31 5.16 4.22
C PHE A 56 -2.53 4.93 3.34
N HIS A 57 -2.66 5.70 2.27
CA HIS A 57 -3.69 5.52 1.25
C HIS A 57 -3.02 5.48 -0.13
N GLY A 58 -2.58 4.28 -0.50
CA GLY A 58 -1.79 4.09 -1.70
C GLY A 58 -2.53 3.38 -2.82
N LEU A 59 -2.13 3.69 -4.04
CA LEU A 59 -2.53 2.92 -5.22
C LEU A 59 -1.48 1.85 -5.50
N ILE A 60 -1.89 0.60 -5.69
CA ILE A 60 -1.03 -0.48 -6.17
C ILE A 60 -0.67 -0.19 -7.63
N ARG A 61 0.62 0.02 -7.91
CA ARG A 61 1.16 0.37 -9.22
C ARG A 61 1.59 -0.86 -10.02
N SER A 62 2.22 -1.81 -9.35
CA SER A 62 2.62 -3.09 -9.92
C SER A 62 2.53 -4.19 -8.87
N ILE A 63 2.48 -5.43 -9.35
CA ILE A 63 2.59 -6.63 -8.54
C ILE A 63 3.62 -7.51 -9.25
N GLU A 64 4.69 -7.87 -8.55
CA GLU A 64 5.82 -8.62 -9.09
C GLU A 64 6.28 -9.64 -8.05
N GLU A 65 6.36 -10.91 -8.44
CA GLU A 65 6.85 -12.01 -7.60
C GLU A 65 6.14 -12.13 -6.23
N GLY A 66 4.83 -11.90 -6.20
CA GLY A 66 4.00 -11.94 -4.99
C GLY A 66 4.10 -10.69 -4.12
N LEU A 67 4.73 -9.61 -4.61
CA LEU A 67 4.87 -8.34 -3.91
C LEU A 67 4.10 -7.24 -4.64
N ALA A 68 3.18 -6.59 -3.94
CA ALA A 68 2.53 -5.37 -4.41
C ALA A 68 3.40 -4.15 -4.11
N PHE A 69 3.55 -3.26 -5.08
CA PHE A 69 4.18 -1.95 -4.93
C PHE A 69 3.10 -0.88 -4.91
N ALA A 70 3.00 -0.13 -3.81
CA ALA A 70 2.00 0.92 -3.66
C ALA A 70 2.63 2.27 -3.32
N SER A 71 2.02 3.35 -3.80
CA SER A 71 2.45 4.72 -3.49
C SER A 71 1.31 5.60 -3.04
N ASP A 72 1.56 6.40 -2.00
CA ASP A 72 0.65 7.44 -1.51
C ASP A 72 1.18 8.82 -1.95
N PRO A 73 0.66 9.37 -3.06
CA PRO A 73 1.16 10.62 -3.62
C PRO A 73 0.80 11.85 -2.79
N ARG A 74 -0.06 11.73 -1.77
CA ARG A 74 -0.46 12.85 -0.90
C ARG A 74 0.41 12.95 0.36
N GLY A 75 1.37 12.04 0.49
CA GLY A 75 2.16 11.86 1.70
C GLY A 75 1.44 10.94 2.70
N SER A 76 2.21 10.09 3.38
CA SER A 76 1.69 9.15 4.35
C SER A 76 2.12 9.51 5.78
N LEU A 77 1.42 8.95 6.78
CA LEU A 77 1.85 8.94 8.18
C LEU A 77 2.55 7.62 8.55
N LEU A 78 2.71 6.73 7.57
CA LEU A 78 3.35 5.44 7.76
C LEU A 78 4.86 5.66 7.96
N PRO A 79 5.46 5.19 9.06
CA PRO A 79 6.88 5.39 9.30
C PRO A 79 7.71 4.64 8.25
N ALA A 80 8.87 5.17 7.92
CA ALA A 80 9.86 4.42 7.17
C ALA A 80 10.25 3.13 7.93
N ASN A 81 10.38 2.05 7.18
CA ASN A 81 10.71 0.71 7.66
C ASN A 81 11.46 -0.05 6.57
N ASN A 82 12.71 -0.40 6.81
CA ASN A 82 13.57 -1.06 5.82
C ASN A 82 13.58 -2.60 5.92
N GLY A 83 12.72 -3.17 6.79
CA GLY A 83 12.67 -4.62 7.05
C GLY A 83 13.28 -5.00 8.37
#